data_AF-A0A9D5GHN9-F1
#
_entry.id   AF-A0A9D5GHN9-F1
#
_cell.length_a   1.000
_cell.length_b   1.000
_cell.length_c   1.000
_cell.angle_alpha   90.00
_cell.angle_beta   90.00
_cell.angle_gamma   90.00
#
_symmetry.space_group_name_H-M   'P 1'
#
loop_
_entity.id
_entity.type
_entity.pdbx_description
1 polymer ?
#
loop_
_entity_poly.entity_id
_entity_poly.type
_entity_poly.pdbx_seq_one_letter_code
_entity_poly.pdbx_strand_id
1 'polypeptide(L)'
;MDSEGGLNPNPIVAMAMRIRARKDIGAAVDAAVPQDARGSGGDDDVAASLEAFAAALRTGTARLNTVLGKPGVTFIRLEHPLRVRLRFADKRASLDVDSRRQLVIVRGLGLDGEYQFDPGADVPALINLSQLSTEEGYGEALTPSRLLKAIAADAELPRPAHLDALGPIQPS
;
A
#
# COMPACT_ATOMS: atom_id res chain seq x y z
N MET A 1 1.29 12.32 35.83
CA MET A 1 2.56 12.39 35.06
C MET A 1 2.09 12.45 33.62
N ASP A 2 1.74 13.65 33.20
CA ASP A 2 0.98 13.88 31.97
C ASP A 2 1.71 15.01 31.24
N SER A 3 2.65 14.62 30.37
CA SER A 3 3.25 15.55 29.42
C SER A 3 2.73 15.17 28.05
N GLU A 4 1.77 15.98 27.63
CA GLU A 4 1.07 15.92 26.35
C GLU A 4 2.06 15.80 25.19
N GLY A 5 1.85 14.79 24.34
CA GLY A 5 2.50 14.69 23.03
C GLY A 5 2.06 15.86 22.17
N GLY A 6 2.90 16.89 22.11
CA GLY A 6 2.62 18.14 21.41
C GLY A 6 2.27 17.92 19.94
N LEU A 7 0.99 18.12 19.62
CA LEU A 7 0.54 18.50 18.28
C LEU A 7 1.39 19.69 17.83
N ASN A 8 2.14 19.51 16.75
CA ASN A 8 3.02 20.55 16.22
C ASN A 8 2.17 21.76 15.80
N PRO A 9 2.27 22.92 16.48
CA PRO A 9 1.30 24.02 16.33
C PRO A 9 1.48 24.79 15.01
N ASN A 10 2.57 24.53 14.26
CA ASN A 10 2.85 25.22 13.01
C ASN A 10 2.32 24.42 11.80
N PRO A 11 1.30 24.93 11.07
CA PRO A 11 0.69 24.23 9.95
C PRO A 11 1.66 23.97 8.79
N ILE A 12 2.68 24.82 8.60
CA ILE A 12 3.71 24.64 7.56
C ILE A 12 4.60 23.45 7.88
N VAL A 13 5.02 23.33 9.15
CA VAL A 13 5.86 22.22 9.61
C VAL A 13 5.09 20.90 9.56
N ALA A 14 3.81 20.91 9.96
CA ALA A 14 2.93 19.75 9.82
C ALA A 14 2.77 19.30 8.36
N MET A 15 2.61 20.25 7.43
CA MET A 15 2.51 19.95 6.00
C MET A 15 3.83 19.40 5.44
N ALA A 16 4.97 19.98 5.81
CA ALA A 16 6.29 19.49 5.41
C ALA A 16 6.55 18.06 5.91
N MET A 17 6.16 17.75 7.16
CA MET A 17 6.25 16.40 7.70
C MET A 17 5.36 15.41 6.94
N ARG A 18 4.14 15.80 6.55
CA ARG A 18 3.24 14.97 5.72
C ARG A 18 3.81 14.70 4.34
N ILE A 19 4.38 15.71 3.68
CA ILE A 19 4.99 15.56 2.34
C ILE A 19 6.17 14.58 2.42
N ARG A 20 7.04 14.75 3.43
CA ARG A 20 8.15 13.83 3.68
C ARG A 20 7.63 12.41 3.94
N ALA A 21 6.64 12.26 4.81
CA ALA A 21 6.06 10.97 5.15
C ALA A 21 5.58 10.23 3.91
N ARG A 22 4.84 10.91 3.03
CA ARG A 22 4.39 10.35 1.75
C ARG A 22 5.54 9.93 0.85
N LYS A 23 6.60 10.74 0.76
CA LYS A 23 7.78 10.43 -0.06
C LYS A 23 8.54 9.20 0.46
N ASP A 24 8.79 9.15 1.76
CA ASP A 24 9.53 8.07 2.42
C ASP A 24 8.73 6.75 2.36
N ILE A 25 7.40 6.81 2.56
CA ILE A 25 6.51 5.65 2.35
C ILE A 25 6.54 5.20 0.89
N GLY A 26 6.42 6.13 -0.06
CA GLY A 26 6.44 5.82 -1.49
C GLY A 26 7.71 5.07 -1.88
N ALA A 27 8.88 5.59 -1.49
CA ALA A 27 10.16 4.96 -1.75
C ALA A 27 10.32 3.57 -1.09
N ALA A 28 9.84 3.42 0.15
CA ALA A 28 9.91 2.15 0.86
C ALA A 28 9.02 1.08 0.23
N VAL A 29 7.84 1.47 -0.25
CA VAL A 29 6.91 0.57 -0.94
C VAL A 29 7.44 0.18 -2.31
N ASP A 30 7.97 1.11 -3.09
CA ASP A 30 8.52 0.82 -4.42
C ASP A 30 9.74 -0.10 -4.35
N ALA A 31 10.60 0.06 -3.33
CA ALA A 31 11.73 -0.83 -3.11
C ALA A 31 11.33 -2.25 -2.65
N ALA A 32 10.09 -2.45 -2.21
CA ALA A 32 9.63 -3.71 -1.63
C ALA A 32 8.89 -4.62 -2.62
N VAL A 33 8.50 -4.10 -3.79
CA VAL A 33 7.84 -4.89 -4.84
C VAL A 33 8.93 -5.45 -5.76
N PRO A 34 9.21 -6.76 -5.73
CA PRO A 34 10.22 -7.36 -6.61
C PRO A 34 9.82 -7.13 -8.07
N GLN A 35 10.76 -6.64 -8.89
CA GLN A 35 10.54 -6.44 -10.33
C GLN A 35 10.35 -7.76 -11.09
N ASP A 36 10.76 -8.89 -10.51
CA ASP A 36 10.72 -10.21 -11.15
C ASP A 36 9.57 -11.11 -10.65
N ALA A 37 8.48 -10.53 -10.15
CA ALA A 37 7.34 -11.30 -9.64
C ALA A 37 6.44 -11.88 -10.75
N ARG A 38 7.03 -12.36 -11.86
CA ARG A 38 6.31 -13.20 -12.83
C ARG A 38 5.98 -14.52 -12.13
N GLY A 39 4.69 -14.75 -11.87
CA GLY A 39 4.23 -16.02 -11.33
C GLY A 39 4.65 -17.15 -12.27
N SER A 40 5.26 -18.21 -11.73
CA SER A 40 5.69 -19.38 -12.52
C SER A 40 4.54 -20.33 -12.88
N GLY A 41 3.29 -19.89 -12.76
CA GLY A 41 2.10 -20.64 -13.10
C GLY A 41 1.57 -20.16 -14.45
N GLY A 42 1.17 -21.09 -15.32
CA GLY A 42 0.72 -20.78 -16.68
C GLY A 42 -0.28 -19.62 -16.74
N ASP A 43 -0.16 -18.82 -17.80
CA ASP A 43 -0.75 -17.48 -18.03
C ASP A 43 -2.28 -17.33 -17.87
N ASP A 44 -3.02 -18.37 -17.46
CA ASP A 44 -4.48 -18.42 -17.46
C ASP A 44 -5.14 -18.61 -16.06
N ASP A 45 -4.38 -18.72 -14.96
CA ASP A 45 -4.96 -18.89 -13.63
C ASP A 45 -4.93 -17.60 -12.79
N VAL A 46 -6.10 -16.93 -12.69
CA VAL A 46 -6.30 -15.73 -11.88
C VAL A 46 -5.92 -15.94 -10.41
N ALA A 47 -6.04 -17.16 -9.88
CA ALA A 47 -5.66 -17.48 -8.51
C ALA A 47 -4.13 -17.45 -8.35
N ALA A 48 -3.39 -18.04 -9.28
CA ALA A 48 -1.92 -18.01 -9.28
C ALA A 48 -1.38 -16.57 -9.41
N SER A 49 -1.98 -15.75 -10.27
CA SER A 49 -1.63 -14.33 -10.38
C SER A 49 -1.94 -13.56 -9.10
N LEU A 50 -3.09 -13.84 -8.46
CA LEU A 50 -3.42 -13.23 -7.17
C LEU A 50 -2.50 -13.70 -6.04
N GLU A 51 -1.98 -14.93 -6.08
CA GLU A 51 -0.95 -15.37 -5.13
C GLU A 51 0.35 -14.58 -5.26
N ALA A 52 0.82 -14.33 -6.49
CA ALA A 52 1.98 -13.49 -6.74
C ALA A 52 1.75 -12.04 -6.25
N PHE A 53 0.57 -11.49 -6.56
CA PHE A 53 0.16 -10.17 -6.07
C PHE A 53 0.12 -10.12 -4.53
N ALA A 54 -0.45 -11.15 -3.89
CA ALA A 54 -0.53 -11.28 -2.44
C ALA A 54 0.85 -11.42 -1.79
N ALA A 55 1.78 -12.13 -2.42
CA ALA A 55 3.16 -12.27 -1.95
C ALA A 55 3.87 -10.90 -1.94
N ALA A 56 3.73 -10.12 -3.02
CA ALA A 56 4.26 -8.76 -3.10
C ALA A 56 3.63 -7.84 -2.04
N LEU A 57 2.31 -7.92 -1.83
CA LEU A 57 1.62 -7.17 -0.76
C LEU A 57 2.13 -7.53 0.64
N ARG A 58 2.38 -8.82 0.91
CA ARG A 58 2.90 -9.28 2.20
C ARG A 58 4.28 -8.68 2.46
N THR A 59 5.18 -8.73 1.48
CA THR A 59 6.52 -8.14 1.58
C THR A 59 6.45 -6.63 1.79
N GLY A 60 5.65 -5.93 0.98
CA GLY A 60 5.47 -4.49 1.11
C GLY A 60 4.82 -4.07 2.43
N THR A 61 3.87 -4.87 2.96
CA THR A 61 3.27 -4.64 4.28
C THR A 61 4.29 -4.76 5.40
N ALA A 62 5.15 -5.78 5.36
CA ALA A 62 6.22 -5.95 6.35
C ALA A 62 7.17 -4.75 6.34
N ARG A 63 7.61 -4.31 5.15
CA ARG A 63 8.47 -3.13 4.98
C ARG A 63 7.81 -1.86 5.47
N LEU A 64 6.53 -1.66 5.14
CA LEU A 64 5.76 -0.51 5.57
C LEU A 64 5.65 -0.45 7.09
N ASN A 65 5.37 -1.57 7.76
CA ASN A 65 5.36 -1.63 9.23
C ASN A 65 6.73 -1.32 9.84
N THR A 66 7.84 -1.72 9.20
CA THR A 66 9.20 -1.32 9.62
C THR A 66 9.38 0.19 9.53
N VAL A 67 8.95 0.82 8.43
CA VAL A 67 9.07 2.28 8.23
C VAL A 67 8.20 3.06 9.20
N LEU A 68 7.01 2.55 9.51
CA LEU A 68 6.11 3.14 10.51
C LEU A 68 6.62 2.95 11.95
N GLY A 69 7.63 2.08 12.17
CA GLY A 69 8.15 1.75 13.48
C GLY A 69 7.17 1.00 14.38
N LYS A 70 6.02 0.57 13.85
CA LYS A 70 4.96 -0.15 14.57
C LYS A 70 4.14 -1.02 13.62
N PRO A 71 3.57 -2.15 14.10
CA PRO A 71 2.64 -2.95 13.31
C PRO A 71 1.30 -2.20 13.18
N GLY A 72 1.15 -1.40 12.13
CA GLY A 72 -0.07 -0.65 11.84
C GLY A 72 -0.90 -1.25 10.70
N VAL A 73 -0.22 -1.82 9.70
CA VAL A 73 -0.84 -2.40 8.51
C VAL A 73 -0.97 -3.90 8.71
N THR A 74 -2.20 -4.40 8.60
CA THR A 74 -2.53 -5.82 8.68
C THR A 74 -2.75 -6.36 7.27
N PHE A 75 -2.07 -7.44 6.92
CA PHE A 75 -2.30 -8.23 5.72
C PHE A 75 -2.88 -9.59 6.11
N ILE A 76 -3.97 -10.00 5.46
CA ILE A 76 -4.61 -11.30 5.66
C ILE A 76 -4.79 -11.95 4.31
N ARG A 77 -4.34 -13.21 4.19
CA ARG A 77 -4.60 -14.09 3.05
C ARG A 77 -5.45 -15.26 3.54
N LEU A 78 -6.57 -15.51 2.86
CA LEU A 78 -7.39 -16.71 3.03
C LEU A 78 -7.19 -17.57 1.79
N GLU A 79 -7.01 -18.88 1.94
CA GLU A 79 -6.59 -19.74 0.81
C GLU A 79 -7.77 -20.41 0.08
N HIS A 80 -8.92 -20.59 0.75
CA HIS A 80 -10.05 -21.35 0.20
C HIS A 80 -11.41 -20.69 0.49
N PRO A 81 -11.97 -19.86 -0.42
CA PRO A 81 -11.36 -19.39 -1.67
C PRO A 81 -10.25 -18.36 -1.41
N LEU A 82 -9.36 -18.16 -2.41
CA LEU A 82 -8.29 -17.18 -2.30
C LEU A 82 -8.85 -15.76 -2.15
N ARG A 83 -8.55 -15.14 -1.01
CA ARG A 83 -8.95 -13.75 -0.70
C ARG A 83 -7.80 -13.03 -0.04
N VAL A 84 -7.63 -11.76 -0.40
CA VAL A 84 -6.66 -10.87 0.23
C VAL A 84 -7.41 -9.74 0.92
N ARG A 85 -6.98 -9.40 2.13
CA ARG A 85 -7.47 -8.25 2.89
C ARG A 85 -6.30 -7.44 3.40
N LEU A 86 -6.42 -6.12 3.28
CA LEU A 86 -5.50 -5.16 3.88
C LEU A 86 -6.29 -4.24 4.81
N ARG A 87 -5.70 -3.90 5.96
CA ARG A 87 -6.26 -2.93 6.91
C ARG A 87 -5.19 -2.02 7.46
N PHE A 88 -5.48 -0.72 7.54
CA PHE A 88 -4.69 0.25 8.27
C PHE A 88 -5.63 1.25 8.93
N ALA A 89 -5.60 1.36 10.26
CA ALA A 89 -6.58 2.14 11.02
C ALA A 89 -8.05 1.77 10.62
N ASP A 90 -8.83 2.75 10.17
CA ASP A 90 -10.19 2.63 9.66
C ASP A 90 -10.26 2.20 8.19
N LYS A 91 -9.15 2.30 7.44
CA LYS A 91 -9.06 1.97 6.02
C LYS A 91 -8.96 0.46 5.79
N ARG A 92 -9.69 -0.02 4.77
CA ARG A 92 -9.74 -1.43 4.40
C ARG A 92 -9.76 -1.59 2.89
N ALA A 93 -9.05 -2.60 2.41
CA ALA A 93 -9.12 -3.07 1.03
C ALA A 93 -9.29 -4.59 0.97
N SER A 94 -9.97 -5.06 -0.05
CA SER A 94 -10.44 -6.43 -0.20
C SER A 94 -10.30 -6.87 -1.65
N LEU A 95 -9.57 -7.96 -1.90
CA LEU A 95 -9.45 -8.58 -3.22
C LEU A 95 -10.01 -10.00 -3.12
N ASP A 96 -10.99 -10.31 -3.95
CA ASP A 96 -11.63 -11.62 -4.00
C ASP A 96 -11.58 -12.17 -5.43
N VAL A 97 -11.21 -13.44 -5.58
CA VAL A 97 -11.27 -14.12 -6.89
C VAL A 97 -12.73 -14.43 -7.24
N ASP A 98 -13.16 -13.98 -8.41
CA ASP A 98 -14.31 -14.54 -9.11
C ASP A 98 -13.81 -15.59 -10.11
N SER A 99 -13.78 -16.84 -9.66
CA SER A 99 -13.27 -17.97 -10.44
C SER A 99 -14.13 -18.31 -11.67
N ARG A 100 -15.40 -17.89 -11.69
CA ARG A 100 -16.27 -18.11 -12.86
C ARG A 100 -15.93 -17.17 -14.00
N ARG A 101 -15.59 -15.93 -13.67
CA ARG A 101 -15.28 -14.88 -14.65
C ARG A 101 -13.77 -14.70 -14.88
N GLN A 102 -12.94 -15.39 -14.09
CA GLN A 102 -11.48 -15.21 -14.08
C GLN A 102 -11.09 -13.75 -13.79
N LEU A 103 -11.80 -13.13 -12.83
CA LEU A 103 -11.61 -11.73 -12.43
C LEU A 103 -11.24 -11.62 -10.96
N VAL A 104 -10.71 -10.45 -10.58
CA VAL A 104 -10.52 -10.03 -9.20
C VAL A 104 -11.53 -8.92 -8.88
N ILE A 105 -12.36 -9.14 -7.88
CA ILE A 105 -13.26 -8.13 -7.33
C ILE A 105 -12.50 -7.36 -6.25
N VAL A 106 -12.27 -6.07 -6.49
CA VAL A 106 -11.61 -5.18 -5.54
C VAL A 106 -12.68 -4.36 -4.84
N ARG A 107 -12.52 -4.16 -3.52
CA ARG A 107 -13.39 -3.31 -2.71
C ARG A 107 -12.62 -2.46 -1.72
N GLY A 108 -13.12 -1.25 -1.47
CA GLY A 108 -12.58 -0.28 -0.53
C GLY A 108 -11.52 0.65 -1.13
N LEU A 109 -11.15 1.68 -0.35
CA LEU A 109 -10.20 2.74 -0.74
C LEU A 109 -10.59 3.52 -2.01
N GLY A 110 -11.87 3.47 -2.43
CA GLY A 110 -12.31 4.06 -3.69
C GLY A 110 -11.81 3.31 -4.93
N LEU A 111 -11.33 2.07 -4.77
CA LEU A 111 -10.85 1.18 -5.82
C LEU A 111 -11.87 0.07 -6.13
N ASP A 112 -13.14 0.30 -5.82
CA ASP A 112 -14.20 -0.67 -5.99
C ASP A 112 -14.42 -0.98 -7.49
N GLY A 113 -14.39 -2.26 -7.87
CA GLY A 113 -14.58 -2.65 -9.25
C GLY A 113 -14.16 -4.07 -9.57
N GLU A 114 -14.31 -4.41 -10.86
CA GLU A 114 -13.89 -5.68 -11.43
C GLU A 114 -12.57 -5.48 -12.17
N TYR A 115 -11.60 -6.34 -11.90
CA TYR A 115 -10.25 -6.20 -12.43
C TYR A 115 -9.78 -7.50 -13.09
N GLN A 116 -8.95 -7.34 -14.11
CA GLN A 116 -8.24 -8.44 -14.76
C GLN A 116 -6.73 -8.21 -14.65
N PHE A 117 -5.96 -9.29 -14.52
CA PHE A 117 -4.51 -9.17 -14.59
C PHE A 117 -4.06 -8.80 -16.01
N ASP A 118 -3.10 -7.89 -16.10
CA ASP A 118 -2.38 -7.60 -17.34
C ASP A 118 -1.26 -8.63 -17.53
N PRO A 119 -1.37 -9.56 -18.51
CA PRO A 119 -0.34 -10.57 -18.76
C PRO A 119 0.95 -9.97 -19.35
N GLY A 120 0.88 -8.76 -19.91
CA GLY A 120 2.03 -8.06 -20.49
C GLY A 120 2.83 -7.22 -19.50
N ALA A 121 2.34 -7.06 -18.27
CA ALA A 121 3.00 -6.24 -17.26
C ALA A 121 4.23 -6.94 -16.65
N ASP A 122 5.31 -6.18 -16.42
CA ASP A 122 6.51 -6.70 -15.77
C ASP A 122 6.29 -7.04 -14.29
N VAL A 123 5.29 -6.43 -13.66
CA VAL A 123 4.86 -6.71 -12.29
C VAL A 123 3.38 -7.08 -12.26
N PRO A 124 2.90 -7.86 -11.28
CA PRO A 124 1.48 -8.15 -11.14
C PRO A 124 0.65 -6.86 -11.11
N ALA A 125 -0.18 -6.68 -12.13
CA ALA A 125 -0.90 -5.44 -12.38
C ALA A 125 -2.35 -5.75 -12.74
N LEU A 126 -3.29 -5.06 -12.08
CA LEU A 126 -4.72 -5.24 -12.27
C LEU A 126 -5.29 -4.07 -13.07
N ILE A 127 -5.92 -4.34 -14.21
CA ILE A 127 -6.61 -3.36 -15.03
C ILE A 127 -8.08 -3.33 -14.64
N ASN A 128 -8.60 -2.15 -14.31
CA ASN A 128 -10.00 -1.98 -13.97
C ASN A 128 -10.86 -2.09 -15.24
N LEU A 129 -11.82 -3.01 -15.26
CA LEU A 129 -12.76 -3.22 -16.36
C LEU A 129 -14.04 -2.39 -16.22
N SER A 130 -14.29 -1.84 -15.02
CA SER A 130 -15.51 -1.12 -14.64
C SER A 130 -15.41 0.41 -14.79
N GLN A 131 -14.20 0.98 -14.86
CA GLN A 131 -14.04 2.43 -15.01
C GLN A 131 -14.25 2.90 -16.45
N LEU A 132 -14.95 4.02 -16.61
CA LEU A 132 -15.11 4.73 -17.88
C LEU A 132 -13.95 5.73 -18.07
N SER A 133 -13.66 6.09 -19.33
CA SER A 133 -12.43 6.80 -19.77
C SER A 133 -12.08 8.15 -19.14
N THR A 134 -12.88 8.62 -18.20
CA THR A 134 -12.85 9.96 -17.62
C THR A 134 -12.75 9.97 -16.09
N GLU A 135 -12.72 8.81 -15.44
CA GLU A 135 -12.63 8.73 -13.98
C GLU A 135 -11.16 8.82 -13.50
N GLU A 136 -10.95 9.39 -12.32
CA GLU A 136 -9.62 9.49 -11.73
C GLU A 136 -9.03 8.08 -11.53
N GLY A 137 -7.84 7.85 -12.09
CA GLY A 137 -7.20 6.54 -12.10
C GLY A 137 -7.57 5.63 -13.28
N TYR A 138 -8.40 6.09 -14.22
CA TYR A 138 -8.67 5.38 -15.48
C TYR A 138 -7.37 5.14 -16.26
N GLY A 139 -7.16 3.90 -16.72
CA GLY A 139 -5.99 3.50 -17.49
C GLY A 139 -4.72 3.27 -16.66
N GLU A 140 -4.70 3.62 -15.37
CA GLU A 140 -3.60 3.26 -14.49
C GLU A 140 -3.85 1.88 -13.86
N ALA A 141 -2.89 0.97 -14.02
CA ALA A 141 -2.99 -0.34 -13.41
C ALA A 141 -2.93 -0.27 -11.86
N LEU A 142 -3.69 -1.13 -11.20
CA LEU A 142 -3.60 -1.34 -9.76
C LEU A 142 -2.48 -2.37 -9.49
N THR A 143 -1.34 -1.88 -9.03
CA THR A 143 -0.19 -2.71 -8.61
C THR A 143 -0.16 -2.89 -7.09
N PRO A 144 0.61 -3.85 -6.55
CA PRO A 144 0.80 -3.99 -5.10
C PRO A 144 1.31 -2.69 -4.45
N SER A 145 2.24 -2.00 -5.12
CA SER A 145 2.77 -0.71 -4.64
C SER A 145 1.67 0.34 -4.55
N ARG A 146 0.87 0.49 -5.61
CA ARG A 146 -0.23 1.47 -5.64
C ARG A 146 -1.25 1.20 -4.54
N LEU A 147 -1.60 -0.06 -4.30
CA LEU A 147 -2.53 -0.43 -3.23
C LEU A 147 -1.95 -0.14 -1.83
N LEU A 148 -0.66 -0.41 -1.61
CA LEU A 148 0.03 -0.10 -0.36
C LEU A 148 0.14 1.41 -0.12
N LYS A 149 0.40 2.20 -1.16
CA LYS A 149 0.39 3.67 -1.10
C LYS A 149 -1.02 4.19 -0.78
N ALA A 150 -2.04 3.63 -1.41
CA ALA A 150 -3.43 4.02 -1.17
C ALA A 150 -3.86 3.76 0.28
N ILE A 151 -3.56 2.56 0.81
CA ILE A 151 -3.93 2.24 2.19
C ILE A 151 -3.15 3.05 3.23
N ALA A 152 -1.93 3.46 2.90
CA ALA A 152 -1.04 4.22 3.78
C ALA A 152 -1.04 5.74 3.52
N ALA A 153 -1.95 6.26 2.70
CA ALA A 153 -1.90 7.65 2.20
C ALA A 153 -1.87 8.75 3.30
N ASP A 154 -2.40 8.41 4.48
CA ASP A 154 -2.49 9.28 5.66
C ASP A 154 -1.66 8.75 6.84
N ALA A 155 -0.74 7.82 6.58
CA ALA A 155 0.11 7.31 7.64
C ALA A 155 1.10 8.38 8.09
N GLU A 156 1.20 8.55 9.40
CA GLU A 156 2.17 9.43 10.03
C GLU A 156 3.45 8.66 10.31
N LEU A 157 4.59 9.18 9.86
CA LEU A 157 5.88 8.61 10.20
C LEU A 157 6.28 8.97 11.63
N PRO A 158 6.99 8.08 12.33
CA PRO A 158 7.58 8.42 13.62
C PRO A 158 8.46 9.65 13.47
N ARG A 159 8.40 10.53 14.47
CA ARG A 159 9.27 11.71 14.51
C ARG A 159 10.73 11.23 14.49
N PRO A 160 11.60 11.79 13.63
CA PRO A 160 13.01 11.42 13.62
C PRO A 160 13.70 11.77 14.94
N ALA A 161 14.45 10.81 15.50
CA ALA A 161 15.13 10.98 16.78
C ALA A 161 16.12 12.17 16.83
N HIS A 162 16.69 12.57 15.69
CA HIS A 162 17.60 13.71 15.60
C HIS A 162 16.91 15.08 15.76
N LEU A 163 15.57 15.15 15.71
CA LEU A 163 14.81 16.37 16.01
C LEU A 163 14.46 16.48 17.50
N ASP A 164 14.61 15.40 18.27
CA ASP A 164 14.42 15.39 19.74
C ASP A 164 15.75 15.60 20.48
N ALA A 165 16.88 15.52 19.77
CA ALA A 165 18.17 15.95 20.30
C ALA A 165 18.18 17.48 20.41
N LEU A 166 18.11 18.00 21.63
CA LEU A 166 18.56 19.37 21.94
C LEU A 166 19.94 19.54 21.30
N GLY A 167 20.01 20.32 20.23
CA GLY A 167 21.29 20.68 19.61
C GLY A 167 22.21 21.26 20.68
N PRO A 168 23.54 21.10 20.56
CA PRO A 168 24.46 21.65 21.54
C PRO A 168 24.24 23.17 21.61
N ILE A 169 23.66 23.63 22.72
CA ILE A 169 23.76 25.03 23.11
C ILE A 169 25.25 25.22 23.37
N GLN A 170 25.98 25.77 22.40
CA GLN A 170 27.33 26.26 22.63
C GLN A 170 27.17 27.60 23.36
N PRO A 171 27.49 27.70 24.67
CA PRO A 171 27.68 29.00 25.27
C PRO A 171 28.88 29.66 24.60
N SER A 172 28.62 30.85 24.06
CA SER A 172 29.60 31.82 23.55
C SER A 172 30.67 32.18 24.58
#